data_AF-A0A4Y7QQJ1-F1
#
_entry.id   AF-A0A4Y7QQJ1-F1
#
_cell.length_a   1.000
_cell.length_b   1.000
_cell.length_c   1.000
_cell.angle_alpha   90.00
_cell.angle_beta   90.00
_cell.angle_gamma   90.00
#
_symmetry.space_group_name_H-M   'P 1'
#
loop_
_entity.id
_entity.type
_entity.pdbx_description
1 polymer ?
#
loop_
_entity_poly.entity_id
_entity_poly.type
_entity_poly.pdbx_seq_one_letter_code
_entity_poly.pdbx_strand_id
1 'polypeptide(L)'
;MSHEVSTLLTRYYVKLGMTAEEYIVLNSYLNHSKIDYRQQDLNEIAEMTNKTLDEVTSNLQSLFDKGIISKDPIHHTIDILKLHLKLISVQNDSISLHSLITKSMRNYQCSHTKHNMQHFGQVTLLPLIEGGIAITQGTRYIHGELMWTKQHMQKLSHELSHFLDKTDQEWINKYNEKIRNSNLPTTQTKLHYPHE
;
A
#
# COMPACT_ATOMS: atom_id res chain seq x y z
N MET A 1 -11.39 -10.63 -5.32
CA MET A 1 -10.38 -10.26 -4.31
C MET A 1 -9.48 -11.45 -3.97
N SER A 2 -10.04 -12.63 -3.68
CA SER A 2 -9.32 -13.89 -3.44
C SER A 2 -8.23 -14.22 -4.48
N HIS A 3 -8.52 -14.12 -5.79
CA HIS A 3 -7.54 -14.39 -6.85
C HIS A 3 -6.31 -13.48 -6.83
N GLU A 4 -6.51 -12.18 -6.54
CA GLU A 4 -5.40 -11.22 -6.43
C GLU A 4 -4.54 -11.54 -5.20
N VAL A 5 -5.19 -11.84 -4.07
CA VAL A 5 -4.50 -12.25 -2.82
C VAL A 5 -3.71 -13.53 -3.03
N SER A 6 -4.30 -14.54 -3.69
CA SER A 6 -3.66 -15.80 -4.11
C SER A 6 -2.42 -15.53 -4.96
N THR A 7 -2.53 -14.69 -5.99
CA THR A 7 -1.40 -14.31 -6.86
C THR A 7 -0.27 -13.62 -6.08
N LEU A 8 -0.62 -12.70 -5.18
CA LEU A 8 0.36 -12.01 -4.33
C LEU A 8 1.01 -12.98 -3.33
N LEU A 9 0.22 -13.89 -2.75
CA LEU A 9 0.70 -14.90 -1.82
C LEU A 9 1.73 -15.80 -2.49
N THR A 10 1.45 -16.33 -3.69
CA THR A 10 2.41 -17.12 -4.47
C THR A 10 3.73 -16.37 -4.71
N ARG A 11 3.67 -15.06 -4.95
CA ARG A 11 4.88 -14.24 -5.19
C ARG A 11 5.68 -13.94 -3.93
N TYR A 12 5.05 -13.89 -2.76
CA TYR A 12 5.65 -13.29 -1.57
C TYR A 12 5.63 -14.16 -0.30
N TYR A 13 5.09 -15.39 -0.33
CA TYR A 13 5.01 -16.25 0.86
C TYR A 13 6.38 -16.48 1.55
N VAL A 14 7.45 -16.68 0.77
CA VAL A 14 8.81 -16.84 1.33
C VAL A 14 9.26 -15.58 2.07
N LYS A 15 8.97 -14.40 1.53
CA LYS A 15 9.30 -13.11 2.19
C LYS A 15 8.48 -12.88 3.45
N LEU A 16 7.30 -13.48 3.55
CA LEU A 16 6.49 -13.49 4.77
C LEU A 16 6.98 -14.51 5.82
N GLY A 17 8.03 -15.29 5.53
CA GLY A 17 8.52 -16.34 6.45
C GLY A 17 7.62 -17.57 6.49
N MET A 18 6.84 -17.80 5.43
CA MET A 18 5.99 -18.98 5.30
C MET A 18 6.79 -20.17 4.74
N THR A 19 6.45 -21.37 5.20
CA THR A 19 6.90 -22.61 4.57
C THR A 19 6.09 -22.89 3.30
N ALA A 20 6.57 -23.82 2.47
CA ALA A 20 5.81 -24.28 1.30
C ALA A 20 4.48 -24.94 1.72
N GLU A 21 4.46 -25.67 2.83
CA GLU A 21 3.26 -26.32 3.36
C GLU A 21 2.21 -25.31 3.83
N GLU A 22 2.64 -24.30 4.58
CA GLU A 22 1.78 -23.20 5.01
C GLU A 22 1.21 -22.43 3.82
N TYR A 23 2.03 -22.22 2.78
CA TYR A 23 1.60 -21.63 1.52
C TYR A 23 0.54 -22.48 0.82
N ILE A 24 0.77 -23.79 0.66
CA ILE A 24 -0.17 -24.69 -0.01
C ILE A 24 -1.52 -24.66 0.71
N VAL A 25 -1.53 -24.78 2.04
CA VAL A 25 -2.76 -24.76 2.85
C VAL A 25 -3.49 -23.42 2.71
N LEU A 26 -2.79 -22.28 2.89
CA LEU A 26 -3.42 -20.97 2.80
C LEU A 26 -3.88 -20.65 1.36
N ASN A 27 -3.12 -21.07 0.35
CA ASN A 27 -3.50 -20.85 -1.03
C ASN A 27 -4.73 -21.71 -1.40
N SER A 28 -4.80 -22.95 -0.95
CA SER A 28 -6.00 -23.78 -1.11
C SER A 28 -7.21 -23.18 -0.39
N TYR A 29 -7.02 -22.63 0.82
CA TYR A 29 -8.06 -21.85 1.50
C TYR A 29 -8.56 -20.68 0.65
N LEU A 30 -7.66 -19.91 0.03
CA LEU A 30 -8.02 -18.74 -0.80
C LEU A 30 -8.75 -19.09 -2.10
N ASN A 31 -8.47 -20.27 -2.65
CA ASN A 31 -9.08 -20.74 -3.91
C ASN A 31 -10.28 -21.68 -3.65
N HIS A 32 -10.66 -21.89 -2.39
CA HIS A 32 -11.80 -22.71 -2.02
C HIS A 32 -13.13 -22.05 -2.42
N SER A 33 -14.04 -22.87 -2.93
CA SER A 33 -15.31 -22.44 -3.53
C SER A 33 -16.26 -21.70 -2.57
N LYS A 34 -16.09 -21.84 -1.24
CA LYS A 34 -17.00 -21.26 -0.24
C LYS A 34 -16.45 -20.01 0.46
N ILE A 35 -15.29 -19.52 0.07
CA ILE A 35 -14.71 -18.29 0.66
C ILE A 35 -15.63 -17.07 0.44
N ASP A 36 -16.30 -17.01 -0.72
CA ASP A 36 -17.25 -15.95 -1.07
C ASP A 36 -18.55 -16.03 -0.25
N TYR A 37 -18.85 -17.19 0.36
CA TYR A 37 -19.96 -17.39 1.30
C TYR A 37 -19.55 -17.25 2.77
N ARG A 38 -18.28 -16.85 3.04
CA ARG A 38 -17.71 -16.70 4.39
C ARG A 38 -17.82 -17.96 5.24
N GLN A 39 -17.81 -19.13 4.61
CA GLN A 39 -17.79 -20.42 5.29
C GLN A 39 -16.38 -21.02 5.22
N GLN A 40 -15.97 -21.70 6.29
CA GLN A 40 -14.73 -22.48 6.31
C GLN A 40 -15.06 -23.95 6.13
N ASP A 41 -14.47 -24.58 5.12
CA ASP A 41 -14.51 -26.03 4.93
C ASP A 41 -13.08 -26.57 4.96
N LEU A 42 -12.57 -26.77 6.18
CA LEU A 42 -11.21 -27.27 6.36
C LEU A 42 -11.05 -28.72 5.86
N ASN A 43 -12.15 -29.48 5.74
CA ASN A 43 -12.13 -30.83 5.17
C ASN A 43 -11.86 -30.78 3.66
N GLU A 44 -12.56 -29.90 2.93
CA GLU A 44 -12.30 -29.72 1.50
C GLU A 44 -10.86 -29.23 1.25
N ILE A 45 -10.34 -28.36 2.11
CA ILE A 45 -8.93 -27.93 2.03
C ILE A 45 -7.98 -29.10 2.29
N ALA A 46 -8.28 -29.96 3.27
CA ALA A 46 -7.51 -31.16 3.56
C ALA A 46 -7.48 -32.10 2.34
N GLU A 47 -8.62 -32.31 1.68
CA GLU A 47 -8.72 -33.08 0.44
C GLU A 47 -7.92 -32.46 -0.71
N MET A 48 -8.08 -31.16 -0.96
CA MET A 48 -7.37 -30.43 -2.03
C MET A 48 -5.84 -30.45 -1.85
N THR A 49 -5.36 -30.53 -0.60
CA THR A 49 -3.94 -30.50 -0.28
C THR A 49 -3.35 -31.88 -0.01
N ASN A 50 -4.16 -32.95 -0.06
CA ASN A 50 -3.79 -34.30 0.34
C ASN A 50 -3.16 -34.34 1.74
N LYS A 51 -3.83 -33.69 2.70
CA LYS A 51 -3.42 -33.56 4.11
C LYS A 51 -4.52 -34.05 5.04
N THR A 52 -4.14 -34.30 6.28
CA THR A 52 -5.09 -34.49 7.38
C THR A 52 -5.65 -33.16 7.86
N LEU A 53 -6.82 -33.20 8.50
CA LEU A 53 -7.43 -32.02 9.11
C LEU A 53 -6.51 -31.40 10.19
N ASP A 54 -5.78 -32.24 10.92
CA ASP A 54 -4.84 -31.80 11.96
C ASP A 54 -3.66 -31.04 11.35
N GLU A 55 -3.11 -31.52 10.23
CA GLU A 55 -2.05 -30.81 9.51
C GLU A 55 -2.54 -29.47 8.96
N VAL A 56 -3.75 -29.42 8.38
CA VAL A 56 -4.35 -28.16 7.91
C VAL A 56 -4.51 -27.18 9.07
N THR A 57 -5.05 -27.63 10.19
CA THR A 57 -5.28 -26.82 11.39
C THR A 57 -3.96 -26.33 11.98
N SER A 58 -2.95 -27.19 12.06
CA SER A 58 -1.61 -26.84 12.55
C SER A 58 -0.93 -25.79 11.67
N ASN A 59 -1.00 -25.92 10.34
CA ASN A 59 -0.45 -24.93 9.41
C ASN A 59 -1.15 -23.57 9.55
N LEU A 60 -2.49 -23.55 9.65
CA LEU A 60 -3.24 -22.32 9.86
C LEU A 60 -2.92 -21.69 11.22
N GLN A 61 -2.80 -22.49 12.27
CA GLN A 61 -2.42 -22.00 13.60
C GLN A 61 -1.02 -21.38 13.59
N SER A 62 -0.03 -22.02 12.96
CA SER A 62 1.30 -21.46 12.78
C SER A 62 1.26 -20.09 12.09
N LEU A 63 0.40 -19.91 11.09
CA LEU A 63 0.23 -18.63 10.41
C LEU A 63 -0.42 -17.55 11.28
N PHE A 64 -1.34 -17.93 12.19
CA PHE A 64 -1.87 -17.03 13.22
C PHE A 64 -0.78 -16.64 14.22
N ASP A 65 0.01 -17.59 14.68
CA ASP A 65 1.07 -17.37 15.68
C ASP A 65 2.18 -16.47 15.13
N LYS A 66 2.51 -16.62 13.84
CA LYS A 66 3.41 -15.71 13.10
C LYS A 66 2.77 -14.33 12.82
N GLY A 67 1.49 -14.15 13.13
CA GLY A 67 0.71 -12.95 12.84
C GLY A 67 0.54 -12.66 11.35
N ILE A 68 0.72 -13.65 10.47
CA ILE A 68 0.61 -13.50 9.01
C ILE A 68 -0.86 -13.38 8.60
N ILE A 69 -1.72 -14.18 9.21
CA ILE A 69 -3.17 -14.11 9.05
C ILE A 69 -3.83 -13.63 10.35
N SER A 70 -5.07 -13.15 10.25
CA SER A 70 -5.87 -12.70 11.38
C SER A 70 -7.31 -13.14 11.20
N LYS A 71 -8.06 -13.32 12.31
CA LYS A 71 -9.47 -13.69 12.23
C LYS A 71 -10.31 -12.46 11.88
N ASP A 72 -11.23 -12.63 10.97
CA ASP A 72 -12.33 -11.71 10.73
C ASP A 72 -13.21 -11.69 11.99
N PRO A 73 -13.49 -10.50 12.57
CA PRO A 73 -14.20 -10.40 13.83
C PRO A 73 -15.68 -10.77 13.74
N ILE A 74 -16.26 -10.80 12.54
CA ILE A 74 -17.70 -11.04 12.31
C ILE A 74 -17.93 -12.50 11.93
N HIS A 75 -17.11 -13.04 11.03
CA HIS A 75 -17.33 -14.37 10.44
C HIS A 75 -16.40 -15.43 11.02
N HIS A 76 -15.46 -15.03 11.88
CA HIS A 76 -14.43 -15.90 12.47
C HIS A 76 -13.59 -16.65 11.43
N THR A 77 -13.62 -16.20 10.17
CA THR A 77 -12.82 -16.71 9.07
C THR A 77 -11.49 -15.96 8.95
N ILE A 78 -10.64 -16.28 7.97
CA ILE A 78 -9.43 -15.48 7.71
C ILE A 78 -9.84 -14.10 7.15
N ASP A 79 -9.34 -13.02 7.75
CA ASP A 79 -9.50 -11.65 7.28
C ASP A 79 -8.68 -11.41 6.01
N ILE A 80 -9.33 -11.60 4.87
CA ILE A 80 -8.72 -11.52 3.53
C ILE A 80 -8.22 -10.11 3.21
N LEU A 81 -8.89 -9.08 3.73
CA LEU A 81 -8.48 -7.70 3.53
C LEU A 81 -7.15 -7.43 4.26
N LYS A 82 -7.04 -7.85 5.53
CA LYS A 82 -5.77 -7.72 6.26
C LYS A 82 -4.64 -8.50 5.60
N LEU A 83 -4.91 -9.72 5.11
CA LEU A 83 -3.92 -10.51 4.38
C LEU A 83 -3.48 -9.80 3.09
N HIS A 84 -4.43 -9.24 2.32
CA HIS A 84 -4.13 -8.46 1.12
C HIS A 84 -3.23 -7.26 1.42
N LEU A 85 -3.60 -6.45 2.42
CA LEU A 85 -2.81 -5.29 2.84
C LEU A 85 -1.39 -5.68 3.28
N LYS A 86 -1.25 -6.81 3.98
CA LYS A 86 0.06 -7.34 4.40
C LYS A 86 0.93 -7.74 3.20
N LEU A 87 0.35 -8.45 2.22
CA LEU A 87 1.04 -8.84 0.99
C LEU A 87 1.45 -7.64 0.14
N ILE A 88 0.58 -6.63 0.03
CA ILE A 88 0.89 -5.37 -0.65
C ILE A 88 2.04 -4.64 0.05
N SER A 89 2.08 -4.65 1.39
CA SER A 89 3.23 -4.10 2.12
C SER A 89 4.53 -4.79 1.72
N VAL A 90 4.57 -6.13 1.75
CA VAL A 90 5.77 -6.91 1.38
C VAL A 90 6.19 -6.68 -0.08
N GLN A 91 5.23 -6.56 -0.98
CA GLN A 91 5.50 -6.18 -2.37
C GLN A 91 6.25 -4.84 -2.44
N ASN A 92 5.72 -3.84 -1.75
CA ASN A 92 6.23 -2.47 -1.76
C ASN A 92 7.55 -2.32 -0.99
N ASP A 93 7.84 -3.19 -0.03
CA ASP A 93 9.08 -3.17 0.74
C ASP A 93 10.32 -3.39 -0.15
N SER A 94 10.18 -4.07 -1.29
CA SER A 94 11.27 -4.27 -2.25
C SER A 94 11.42 -3.14 -3.29
N ILE A 95 10.48 -2.20 -3.33
CA ILE A 95 10.49 -1.08 -4.28
C ILE A 95 11.12 0.14 -3.58
N SER A 96 11.92 0.92 -4.29
CA SER A 96 12.40 2.20 -3.76
C SER A 96 11.22 3.14 -3.56
N LEU A 97 11.25 3.97 -2.51
CA LEU A 97 10.14 4.87 -2.21
C LEU A 97 9.90 5.85 -3.36
N HIS A 98 10.98 6.36 -3.96
CA HIS A 98 10.92 7.16 -5.18
C HIS A 98 10.13 6.45 -6.29
N SER A 99 10.47 5.21 -6.64
CA SER A 99 9.80 4.46 -7.71
C SER A 99 8.32 4.22 -7.41
N LEU A 100 7.99 3.91 -6.15
CA LEU A 100 6.62 3.70 -5.71
C LEU A 100 5.76 4.97 -5.88
N ILE A 101 6.28 6.12 -5.45
CA ILE A 101 5.64 7.43 -5.61
C ILE A 101 5.50 7.78 -7.10
N THR A 102 6.58 7.69 -7.89
CA THR A 102 6.55 8.01 -9.32
C THR A 102 5.52 7.17 -10.09
N LYS A 103 5.51 5.85 -9.85
CA LYS A 103 4.54 4.95 -10.49
C LYS A 103 3.11 5.32 -10.11
N SER A 104 2.87 5.60 -8.83
CA SER A 104 1.55 5.97 -8.35
C SER A 104 1.08 7.31 -8.92
N MET A 105 1.95 8.30 -9.03
CA MET A 105 1.64 9.60 -9.66
C MET A 105 1.30 9.44 -11.14
N ARG A 106 2.04 8.61 -11.88
CA ARG A 106 1.74 8.32 -13.30
C ARG A 106 0.37 7.67 -13.44
N ASN A 107 0.08 6.66 -12.62
CA ASN A 107 -1.22 5.99 -12.64
C ASN A 107 -2.37 6.97 -12.33
N TYR A 108 -2.17 7.87 -11.37
CA TYR A 108 -3.14 8.93 -11.05
C TYR A 108 -3.38 9.88 -12.23
N GLN A 109 -2.33 10.28 -12.95
CA GLN A 109 -2.45 11.15 -14.12
C GLN A 109 -3.20 10.50 -15.29
N CYS A 110 -3.01 9.20 -15.50
CA CYS A 110 -3.64 8.43 -16.57
C CYS A 110 -5.08 7.98 -16.24
N SER A 111 -5.53 8.14 -14.99
CA SER A 111 -6.89 7.74 -14.60
C SER A 111 -7.94 8.73 -15.14
N HIS A 112 -9.00 8.18 -15.72
CA HIS A 112 -10.16 8.95 -16.20
C HIS A 112 -11.06 9.43 -15.06
N THR A 113 -10.90 8.86 -13.85
CA THR A 113 -11.69 9.17 -12.65
C THR A 113 -10.83 9.89 -11.59
N LYS A 114 -10.35 11.09 -11.93
CA LYS A 114 -9.39 11.85 -11.10
C LYS A 114 -9.95 12.31 -9.75
N HIS A 115 -11.26 12.55 -9.66
CA HIS A 115 -11.86 13.19 -8.48
C HIS A 115 -11.79 12.34 -7.21
N ASN A 116 -11.63 11.03 -7.35
CA ASN A 116 -11.67 10.09 -6.23
C ASN A 116 -10.44 9.18 -6.14
N MET A 117 -9.32 9.54 -6.74
CA MET A 117 -8.08 8.79 -6.55
C MET A 117 -7.06 9.63 -5.82
N GLN A 118 -6.29 8.98 -4.95
CA GLN A 118 -5.10 9.57 -4.35
C GLN A 118 -3.89 8.74 -4.76
N HIS A 119 -2.77 9.40 -5.06
CA HIS A 119 -1.51 8.73 -5.30
C HIS A 119 -0.71 8.57 -4.02
N PHE A 120 0.22 7.63 -4.00
CA PHE A 120 1.02 7.26 -2.84
C PHE A 120 1.80 8.44 -2.24
N GLY A 121 2.27 9.37 -3.08
CA GLY A 121 2.90 10.62 -2.63
C GLY A 121 1.96 11.67 -2.01
N GLN A 122 0.64 11.49 -2.03
CA GLN A 122 -0.28 12.32 -1.27
C GLN A 122 -0.35 11.77 0.14
N VAL A 123 0.16 12.55 1.09
CA VAL A 123 0.27 12.17 2.49
C VAL A 123 -0.20 13.30 3.38
N THR A 124 -0.69 12.93 4.55
CA THR A 124 -0.94 13.86 5.65
C THR A 124 0.15 13.68 6.70
N LEU A 125 0.71 14.81 7.16
CA LEU A 125 1.65 14.86 8.28
C LEU A 125 0.86 14.98 9.57
N LEU A 126 1.07 14.05 10.49
CA LEU A 126 0.34 13.97 11.76
C LEU A 126 1.30 14.26 12.93
N PRO A 127 1.24 15.44 13.56
CA PRO A 127 2.04 15.72 14.75
C PRO A 127 1.52 14.88 15.93
N LEU A 128 2.44 14.27 16.68
CA LEU A 128 2.10 13.43 17.84
C LEU A 128 2.29 14.18 19.16
N ILE A 129 1.45 13.87 20.14
CA ILE A 129 1.46 14.52 21.48
C ILE A 129 2.81 14.32 22.18
N GLU A 130 3.42 13.14 22.01
CA GLU A 130 4.72 12.77 22.60
C GLU A 130 5.91 13.33 21.80
N GLY A 131 5.66 14.07 20.72
CA GLY A 131 6.67 14.61 19.82
C GLY A 131 6.83 13.81 18.52
N GLY A 132 7.44 14.45 17.52
CA GLY A 132 7.63 13.87 16.18
C GLY A 132 6.43 14.05 15.25
N ILE A 133 6.60 13.63 13.99
CA ILE A 133 5.60 13.75 12.93
C ILE A 133 5.46 12.37 12.26
N ALA A 134 4.27 11.78 12.35
CA ALA A 134 3.91 10.58 11.62
C ALA A 134 3.38 10.93 10.23
N ILE A 135 3.31 9.92 9.35
CA ILE A 135 2.84 10.07 7.97
C ILE A 135 1.70 9.10 7.73
N THR A 136 0.57 9.62 7.26
CA THR A 136 -0.60 8.83 6.89
C THR A 136 -0.86 8.94 5.39
N GLN A 137 -1.43 7.89 4.82
CA GLN A 137 -1.82 7.81 3.42
C GLN A 137 -2.96 8.80 3.14
N GLY A 138 -2.85 9.46 2.00
CA GLY A 138 -3.91 10.30 1.49
C GLY A 138 -4.08 11.62 2.24
N THR A 139 -4.88 12.48 1.64
CA THR A 139 -5.23 13.82 2.15
C THR A 139 -6.74 14.05 2.19
N ARG A 140 -7.54 13.00 1.92
CA ARG A 140 -9.01 13.06 1.93
C ARG A 140 -9.60 13.37 3.29
N TYR A 141 -8.93 12.91 4.33
CA TYR A 141 -9.31 13.14 5.72
C TYR A 141 -8.25 14.01 6.39
N ILE A 142 -8.67 14.79 7.40
CA ILE A 142 -7.79 15.72 8.13
C ILE A 142 -6.58 14.99 8.74
N HIS A 143 -6.75 13.74 9.14
CA HIS A 143 -5.69 12.89 9.70
C HIS A 143 -5.20 11.82 8.72
N GLY A 144 -5.55 11.92 7.43
CA GLY A 144 -5.35 10.86 6.44
C GLY A 144 -6.13 9.58 6.74
N GLU A 145 -5.79 8.52 6.03
CA GLU A 145 -6.41 7.20 6.16
C GLU A 145 -5.56 6.30 7.08
N LEU A 146 -4.67 5.50 6.49
CA LEU A 146 -3.82 4.56 7.22
C LEU A 146 -2.40 5.11 7.38
N MET A 147 -1.79 4.85 8.54
CA MET A 147 -0.40 5.21 8.78
C MET A 147 0.54 4.46 7.84
N TRP A 148 1.57 5.14 7.35
CA TRP A 148 2.65 4.49 6.63
C TRP A 148 3.32 3.44 7.52
N THR A 149 3.89 2.42 6.88
CA THR A 149 4.70 1.45 7.62
C THR A 149 5.99 2.13 8.09
N LYS A 150 6.56 1.62 9.20
CA LYS A 150 7.85 2.07 9.70
C LYS A 150 8.92 2.10 8.60
N GLN A 151 8.95 1.08 7.75
CA GLN A 151 9.90 0.97 6.65
C GLN A 151 9.72 2.08 5.60
N HIS A 152 8.49 2.43 5.23
CA HIS A 152 8.25 3.55 4.31
C HIS A 152 8.70 4.89 4.91
N MET A 153 8.42 5.11 6.20
CA MET A 153 8.88 6.33 6.90
C MET A 153 10.41 6.39 6.98
N GLN A 154 11.09 5.26 7.25
CA GLN A 154 12.55 5.18 7.25
C GLN A 154 13.15 5.47 5.87
N LYS A 155 12.56 4.89 4.80
CA LYS A 155 12.96 5.18 3.42
C LYS A 155 12.77 6.67 3.10
N LEU A 156 11.65 7.27 3.51
CA LEU A 156 11.42 8.71 3.28
C LEU A 156 12.45 9.57 3.98
N SER A 157 12.73 9.29 5.26
CA SER A 157 13.75 10.01 5.99
C SER A 157 15.10 9.96 5.27
N HIS A 158 15.49 8.81 4.74
CA HIS A 158 16.74 8.67 3.98
C HIS A 158 16.73 9.48 2.66
N GLU A 159 15.64 9.42 1.90
CA GLU A 159 15.49 10.16 0.64
C GLU A 159 15.49 11.68 0.87
N LEU A 160 14.85 12.15 1.94
CA LEU A 160 14.86 13.56 2.34
C LEU A 160 16.24 14.03 2.76
N SER A 161 16.95 13.25 3.59
CA SER A 161 18.34 13.55 3.95
C SER A 161 19.23 13.65 2.71
N HIS A 162 19.14 12.67 1.82
CA HIS A 162 19.90 12.67 0.56
C HIS A 162 19.58 13.87 -0.34
N PHE A 163 18.32 14.33 -0.38
CA PHE A 163 17.94 15.54 -1.09
C PHE A 163 18.58 16.79 -0.48
N LEU A 164 18.51 16.94 0.84
CA LEU A 164 19.08 18.08 1.57
C LEU A 164 20.61 18.13 1.48
N ASP A 165 21.28 16.98 1.41
CA ASP A 165 22.74 16.92 1.21
C ASP A 165 23.18 17.44 -0.16
N LYS A 166 22.27 17.39 -1.15
CA LYS A 166 22.56 17.75 -2.56
C LYS A 166 21.94 19.06 -3.00
N THR A 167 21.12 19.68 -2.16
CA THR A 167 20.37 20.88 -2.50
C THR A 167 20.51 21.92 -1.42
N ASP A 168 20.62 23.17 -1.85
CA ASP A 168 20.61 24.32 -0.98
C ASP A 168 19.30 25.11 -1.13
N GLN A 169 19.19 26.18 -0.35
CA GLN A 169 18.03 27.06 -0.40
C GLN A 169 17.89 27.76 -1.77
N GLU A 170 18.99 28.02 -2.48
CA GLU A 170 18.95 28.63 -3.80
C GLU A 170 18.28 27.71 -4.83
N TRP A 171 18.61 26.42 -4.80
CA TRP A 171 17.97 25.40 -5.62
C TRP A 171 16.45 25.33 -5.35
N ILE A 172 16.06 25.33 -4.07
CA ILE A 172 14.65 25.31 -3.65
C ILE A 172 13.92 26.55 -4.15
N ASN A 173 14.54 27.73 -4.04
CA ASN A 173 13.97 28.98 -4.52
C ASN A 173 13.74 28.95 -6.04
N LYS A 174 14.74 28.51 -6.81
CA LYS A 174 14.63 28.34 -8.28
C LYS A 174 13.51 27.37 -8.67
N TYR A 175 13.38 26.25 -7.95
CA TYR A 175 12.28 25.32 -8.17
C TYR A 175 10.91 25.97 -7.92
N ASN A 176 10.75 26.66 -6.79
CA ASN A 176 9.49 27.33 -6.42
C ASN A 176 9.11 28.44 -7.40
N GLU A 177 10.07 29.24 -7.86
CA GLU A 177 9.86 30.27 -8.88
C GLU A 177 9.39 29.66 -10.20
N LYS A 178 10.02 28.56 -10.65
CA LYS A 178 9.60 27.84 -11.85
C LYS A 178 8.13 27.40 -11.77
N ILE A 179 7.71 26.83 -10.63
CA ILE A 179 6.31 26.37 -10.44
C ILE A 179 5.32 27.55 -10.39
N ARG A 180 5.68 28.64 -9.70
CA ARG A 180 4.84 29.86 -9.68
C ARG A 180 4.64 30.42 -11.08
N ASN A 181 5.71 30.46 -11.88
CA ASN A 181 5.66 31.00 -13.23
C ASN A 181 4.91 30.07 -14.21
N SER A 182 4.97 28.75 -14.02
CA SER A 182 4.19 27.80 -14.83
C SER A 182 2.70 27.78 -14.50
N ASN A 183 2.32 28.23 -13.31
CA ASN A 183 0.93 28.29 -12.84
C ASN A 183 0.31 29.70 -12.97
N LEU A 184 1.02 30.66 -13.57
CA LEU A 184 0.43 31.95 -13.94
C LEU A 184 -0.70 31.68 -14.96
N PRO A 185 -1.93 32.16 -14.71
CA PRO A 185 -2.94 32.18 -15.76
C PRO A 185 -2.40 33.02 -16.92
N THR A 186 -2.69 32.61 -18.15
CA THR A 186 -2.41 33.30 -19.42
C THR A 186 -3.18 34.63 -19.54
N THR A 187 -3.14 35.47 -18.52
CA THR A 187 -3.73 36.81 -18.46
C THR A 187 -2.63 37.86 -18.38
N GLN A 188 -1.72 37.84 -19.36
CA GLN A 188 -0.93 39.03 -19.78
C GLN A 188 -0.82 39.16 -21.31
N THR A 189 -1.78 38.63 -22.06
CA THR A 189 -1.99 39.00 -23.48
C THR A 189 -3.37 39.62 -23.64
N LYS A 190 -3.55 40.84 -23.11
CA LYS A 190 -4.54 41.83 -23.57
C LYS A 190 -4.20 43.17 -22.95
N LEU A 191 -3.20 43.85 -23.49
CA LEU A 191 -3.09 45.32 -23.45
C LEU A 191 -2.30 45.77 -24.68
N HIS A 192 -2.98 45.78 -25.82
CA HIS A 192 -2.69 46.76 -26.86
C HIS A 192 -4.00 47.15 -27.52
N TYR A 193 -4.59 48.24 -27.03
CA TYR A 193 -5.50 49.05 -27.82
C TYR A 193 -4.63 50.09 -28.54
N PRO A 194 -4.65 50.14 -29.88
CA PRO A 194 -4.52 51.41 -30.57
C PRO A 194 -5.93 51.93 -30.80
N HIS A 195 -6.23 53.04 -30.14
CA HIS A 195 -7.16 54.03 -30.68
C HIS A 195 -6.48 54.65 -31.90
N GLU A 196 -7.12 54.52 -33.06
CA GLU A 196 -7.43 55.54 -34.09
C GLU A 196 -7.74 54.86 -35.43
#